data_AF-A0AAE1EPK1-F1
#
_entry.id   AF-A0AAE1EPK1-F1
#
_cell.length_a   1.000
_cell.length_b   1.000
_cell.length_c   1.000
_cell.angle_alpha   90.00
_cell.angle_beta   90.00
_cell.angle_gamma   90.00
#
_symmetry.space_group_name_H-M   'P 1'
#
loop_
_entity.id
_entity.type
_entity.pdbx_description
1 polymer ?
#
loop_
_entity_poly.entity_id
_entity_poly.type
_entity_poly.pdbx_seq_one_letter_code
_entity_poly.pdbx_strand_id
1 'polypeptide(L)'
;MSKTIITHDVALLTTHDVALLTTHDVALLTTHDVALLTTHDVALLTTHDVALLTTHDVALLTTHDVGLLTTHDVALLTTHDVALLTTHDVALQTTHDVALLTTHDVALLTTHDVALLTTHDVALLTTHDVALLTTHDVALLTTHDVALLTTHDVALLTTHDVALLTTHDVALLTTHDVALLTTHDVALLTTHDVALLTTHDVALLTTHDVALLIC
;
A
#
# COMPACT_ATOMS: atom_id res chain seq x y z
N MET A 1 -37.88 -21.19 -8.23
CA MET A 1 -37.30 -22.46 -7.75
C MET A 1 -35.82 -22.19 -7.57
N SER A 2 -35.35 -21.90 -6.34
CA SER A 2 -33.91 -21.89 -6.07
C SER A 2 -33.39 -23.30 -6.29
N LYS A 3 -32.51 -23.45 -7.28
CA LYS A 3 -31.81 -24.71 -7.52
C LYS A 3 -30.71 -24.76 -6.46
N THR A 4 -30.92 -25.48 -5.37
CA THR A 4 -29.90 -25.69 -4.34
C THR A 4 -28.68 -26.32 -5.02
N ILE A 5 -27.62 -25.54 -5.17
CA ILE A 5 -26.35 -26.02 -5.72
C ILE A 5 -25.74 -26.95 -4.68
N ILE A 6 -25.57 -28.21 -5.05
CA ILE A 6 -24.78 -29.18 -4.29
C ILE A 6 -23.45 -29.29 -5.04
N THR A 7 -22.33 -29.35 -4.30
CA THR A 7 -20.90 -29.28 -4.69
C THR A 7 -20.41 -29.98 -5.97
N HIS A 8 -21.26 -30.69 -6.70
CA HIS A 8 -20.95 -31.31 -8.01
C HIS A 8 -21.51 -30.53 -9.22
N ASP A 9 -22.39 -29.54 -9.00
CA ASP A 9 -23.03 -28.79 -10.08
C ASP A 9 -22.20 -27.56 -10.55
N VAL A 10 -21.22 -27.09 -9.76
CA VAL A 10 -20.46 -25.87 -10.07
C VAL A 10 -19.55 -26.03 -11.28
N ALA A 11 -18.92 -27.20 -11.44
CA ALA A 11 -18.14 -27.51 -12.65
C ALA A 11 -18.99 -27.58 -13.95
N LEU A 12 -20.32 -27.59 -13.83
CA LEU A 12 -21.27 -27.62 -14.95
C LEU A 12 -21.97 -26.28 -15.17
N LEU A 13 -21.72 -25.27 -14.33
CA LEU A 13 -22.27 -23.93 -14.52
C LEU A 13 -21.63 -23.30 -15.76
N THR A 14 -22.47 -22.74 -16.61
CA THR A 14 -22.01 -21.80 -17.63
C THR A 14 -21.88 -20.41 -17.03
N THR A 15 -21.14 -19.51 -17.68
CA THR A 15 -21.06 -18.10 -17.29
C THR A 15 -22.45 -17.43 -17.21
N HIS A 16 -23.42 -17.92 -17.99
CA HIS A 16 -24.81 -17.46 -17.91
C HIS A 16 -25.52 -17.94 -16.64
N ASP A 17 -25.21 -19.13 -16.15
CA ASP A 17 -25.77 -19.65 -14.91
C ASP A 17 -25.18 -18.93 -13.69
N VAL A 18 -23.89 -18.56 -13.74
CA VAL A 18 -23.24 -17.76 -12.70
C VAL A 18 -23.88 -16.36 -12.59
N ALA A 19 -24.18 -15.71 -13.71
CA ALA A 19 -24.88 -14.42 -13.73
C ALA A 19 -26.31 -14.48 -13.13
N LEU A 20 -26.89 -15.67 -12.96
CA LEU A 20 -28.21 -15.88 -12.38
C LEU A 20 -28.17 -16.32 -10.91
N LEU A 21 -26.98 -16.49 -10.32
CA LEU A 21 -26.84 -16.78 -8.90
C LEU A 21 -27.41 -15.64 -8.07
N THR A 22 -28.12 -16.01 -7.01
CA THR A 22 -28.49 -15.05 -5.98
C THR A 22 -27.41 -14.99 -4.91
N THR A 23 -27.37 -13.90 -4.14
CA THR A 23 -26.49 -13.79 -2.96
C THR A 23 -26.66 -14.95 -1.97
N HIS A 24 -27.85 -15.56 -1.92
CA HIS A 24 -28.09 -16.75 -1.11
C HIS A 24 -27.42 -18.00 -1.70
N ASP A 25 -27.36 -18.13 -3.02
CA ASP A 25 -26.69 -19.25 -3.67
C ASP A 25 -25.17 -19.11 -3.54
N VAL A 26 -24.64 -17.88 -3.62
CA VAL A 26 -23.21 -17.59 -3.36
C VAL A 26 -22.83 -17.92 -1.92
N ALA A 27 -23.66 -17.57 -0.93
CA ALA A 27 -23.43 -17.92 0.48
C ALA A 27 -23.38 -19.43 0.76
N LEU A 28 -23.85 -20.27 -0.17
CA LEU A 28 -23.84 -21.73 -0.06
C LEU A 28 -22.68 -22.39 -0.79
N LEU A 29 -21.87 -21.61 -1.54
CA LEU A 29 -20.68 -22.13 -2.20
C LEU A 29 -19.66 -22.61 -1.16
N THR A 30 -19.04 -23.76 -1.45
CA THR A 30 -17.89 -24.24 -0.68
C THR A 30 -16.59 -23.70 -1.26
N THR A 31 -15.50 -23.77 -0.50
CA THR A 31 -14.16 -23.44 -1.01
C THR A 31 -13.75 -24.25 -2.24
N HIS A 32 -14.26 -25.48 -2.37
CA HIS A 32 -14.06 -26.28 -3.59
C HIS A 32 -14.81 -25.71 -4.79
N ASP A 33 -16.00 -25.17 -4.57
CA ASP A 33 -16.81 -24.55 -5.61
C ASP A 33 -16.17 -23.24 -6.09
N VAL A 34 -15.66 -22.43 -5.16
CA VAL A 34 -14.93 -21.19 -5.51
C VAL A 34 -13.67 -21.49 -6.32
N ALA A 35 -12.93 -22.56 -5.98
CA ALA A 35 -11.76 -23.00 -6.75
C ALA A 35 -12.06 -23.39 -8.21
N LEU A 36 -13.33 -23.66 -8.54
CA LEU A 36 -13.78 -24.05 -9.88
C LEU A 36 -14.32 -22.88 -10.71
N LEU A 37 -14.48 -21.70 -10.12
CA LEU A 37 -14.91 -20.51 -10.84
C LEU A 37 -13.85 -20.08 -11.86
N THR A 38 -14.30 -19.67 -13.04
CA THR A 38 -13.42 -19.06 -14.03
C THR A 38 -13.30 -17.54 -13.81
N THR A 39 -12.32 -16.90 -14.42
CA THR A 39 -12.18 -15.42 -14.38
C THR A 39 -13.39 -14.68 -14.92
N HIS A 40 -14.15 -15.31 -15.82
CA HIS A 40 -15.40 -14.74 -16.33
C HIS A 40 -16.55 -14.84 -15.31
N ASP A 41 -16.51 -15.86 -14.47
CA ASP A 41 -17.49 -16.05 -13.40
C ASP A 41 -17.24 -15.07 -12.25
N VAL A 42 -15.97 -14.86 -11.89
CA VAL A 42 -15.58 -13.85 -10.90
C VAL A 42 -15.98 -12.43 -11.34
N ALA A 43 -15.82 -12.11 -12.64
CA ALA A 43 -16.24 -10.82 -13.20
C ALA A 43 -17.75 -10.54 -13.08
N LEU A 44 -18.56 -11.57 -12.83
CA LEU A 44 -20.02 -11.48 -12.72
C LEU A 44 -20.51 -11.41 -11.27
N LEU A 45 -19.63 -11.61 -10.29
CA LEU A 45 -19.97 -11.49 -8.88
C LEU A 45 -20.32 -10.04 -8.54
N THR A 46 -21.35 -9.86 -7.72
CA THR A 46 -21.71 -8.55 -7.18
C THR A 46 -20.93 -8.23 -5.91
N THR A 47 -20.94 -6.98 -5.48
CA THR A 47 -20.31 -6.57 -4.21
C THR A 47 -20.86 -7.30 -2.98
N HIS A 48 -22.12 -7.73 -3.03
CA HIS A 48 -22.71 -8.52 -1.95
C HIS A 48 -22.22 -9.97 -1.98
N ASP A 49 -21.87 -10.48 -3.15
CA ASP A 49 -21.32 -11.83 -3.32
C ASP A 49 -19.88 -11.88 -2.82
N VAL A 50 -19.07 -10.85 -3.14
CA VAL A 50 -17.70 -10.72 -2.64
C VAL A 50 -17.66 -10.61 -1.11
N ALA A 51 -18.61 -9.88 -0.51
CA ALA A 51 -18.74 -9.76 0.95
C ALA A 51 -18.99 -11.11 1.68
N LEU A 52 -19.42 -12.13 0.96
CA LEU A 52 -19.74 -13.46 1.49
C LEU A 52 -18.58 -14.45 1.32
N LEU A 53 -17.54 -14.10 0.57
CA LEU A 53 -16.36 -14.94 0.42
C LEU A 53 -15.60 -15.07 1.75
N THR A 54 -15.10 -16.27 2.02
CA THR A 54 -14.25 -16.52 3.17
C THR A 54 -12.78 -16.28 2.83
N THR A 55 -11.92 -16.20 3.86
CA THR A 55 -10.46 -16.13 3.71
C THR A 55 -9.86 -17.27 2.89
N HIS A 56 -10.48 -18.44 2.92
CA HIS A 56 -10.02 -19.57 2.12
C HIS A 56 -10.43 -19.44 0.65
N ASP A 57 -11.54 -18.74 0.39
CA ASP A 57 -12.02 -18.45 -0.97
C ASP A 57 -11.15 -17.38 -1.63
N VAL A 58 -10.80 -16.32 -0.88
CA VAL A 58 -9.90 -15.27 -1.37
C VAL A 58 -8.51 -15.82 -1.69
N ALA A 59 -7.99 -16.75 -0.88
CA ALA A 59 -6.70 -17.42 -1.15
C ALA A 59 -6.66 -18.22 -2.46
N LEU A 60 -7.82 -18.52 -3.06
CA LEU A 60 -7.94 -19.28 -4.30
C LEU A 60 -8.12 -18.40 -5.53
N LEU A 61 -8.35 -17.09 -5.35
CA LEU A 61 -8.47 -16.14 -6.46
C LEU A 61 -7.13 -15.99 -7.16
N THR A 62 -7.18 -15.96 -8.50
CA THR A 62 -6.00 -15.70 -9.32
C THR A 62 -5.73 -14.20 -9.44
N THR A 63 -4.56 -13.83 -9.94
CA THR A 63 -4.21 -12.41 -10.11
C THR A 63 -5.13 -11.66 -11.07
N HIS A 64 -5.66 -12.38 -12.06
CA HIS A 64 -6.66 -11.83 -12.97
C HIS A 64 -8.02 -11.65 -12.31
N ASP A 65 -8.38 -12.50 -11.34
CA ASP A 65 -9.62 -12.37 -10.58
C ASP A 65 -9.58 -11.14 -9.68
N VAL A 66 -8.45 -10.92 -9.00
CA VAL A 66 -8.26 -9.75 -8.12
C VAL A 66 -8.28 -8.45 -8.91
N GLY A 67 -7.70 -8.42 -10.10
CA GLY A 67 -7.76 -7.24 -10.98
C GLY A 67 -9.16 -6.91 -11.53
N LEU A 68 -10.14 -7.80 -11.35
CA LEU A 68 -11.54 -7.55 -11.73
C LEU A 68 -12.39 -7.04 -10.55
N LEU A 69 -11.88 -7.11 -9.32
CA LEU A 69 -12.57 -6.60 -8.14
C LEU A 69 -12.67 -5.08 -8.21
N THR A 70 -13.83 -4.55 -7.82
CA THR A 70 -14.02 -3.10 -7.69
C THR A 70 -13.47 -2.59 -6.38
N THR A 71 -13.32 -1.27 -6.26
CA THR A 71 -12.87 -0.64 -5.01
C THR A 71 -13.80 -0.91 -3.82
N HIS A 72 -15.09 -1.14 -4.07
CA HIS A 72 -16.05 -1.52 -3.04
C HIS A 72 -15.88 -2.98 -2.61
N ASP A 73 -15.43 -3.85 -3.51
CA ASP A 73 -15.14 -5.26 -3.21
C ASP A 73 -13.90 -5.37 -2.32
N VAL A 74 -12.84 -4.63 -2.67
CA VAL A 74 -11.61 -4.56 -1.88
C VAL A 74 -11.86 -4.00 -0.48
N ALA A 75 -12.73 -2.98 -0.34
CA ALA A 75 -13.12 -2.42 0.95
C ALA A 75 -13.82 -3.42 1.89
N LEU A 76 -14.37 -4.51 1.35
CA LEU A 76 -15.08 -5.54 2.11
C LEU A 76 -14.17 -6.71 2.51
N LEU A 77 -12.97 -6.79 1.93
CA LEU A 77 -11.97 -7.78 2.30
C LEU A 77 -11.42 -7.48 3.71
N THR A 78 -11.18 -8.53 4.48
CA THR A 78 -10.52 -8.41 5.78
C THR A 78 -9.02 -8.27 5.59
N THR A 79 -8.32 -7.83 6.64
CA THR A 79 -6.84 -7.73 6.59
C THR A 79 -6.15 -9.08 6.35
N HIS A 80 -6.80 -10.19 6.71
CA HIS A 80 -6.27 -11.53 6.43
C HIS A 80 -6.45 -11.91 4.96
N ASP A 81 -7.50 -11.41 4.31
CA ASP A 81 -7.73 -11.58 2.88
C ASP A 81 -6.70 -10.80 2.08
N VAL A 82 -6.45 -9.54 2.47
CA VAL A 82 -5.43 -8.68 1.85
C VAL A 82 -4.03 -9.27 1.99
N ALA A 83 -3.71 -9.86 3.15
CA ALA A 83 -2.43 -10.55 3.38
C ALA A 83 -2.18 -11.75 2.45
N LEU A 84 -3.25 -12.34 1.90
CA LEU A 84 -3.20 -13.50 0.99
C LEU A 84 -3.10 -13.09 -0.48
N LEU A 85 -3.40 -11.82 -0.80
CA LEU A 85 -3.22 -11.27 -2.14
C LEU A 85 -1.72 -11.15 -2.43
N THR A 86 -1.30 -11.58 -3.61
CA THR A 86 0.11 -11.50 -4.01
C THR A 86 0.47 -10.08 -4.43
N THR A 87 1.77 -9.80 -4.52
CA THR A 87 2.29 -8.48 -4.91
C THR A 87 1.83 -8.02 -6.29
N HIS A 88 1.54 -8.96 -7.18
CA HIS A 88 1.01 -8.66 -8.51
C HIS A 88 -0.47 -8.26 -8.48
N ASP A 89 -1.17 -8.61 -7.41
CA ASP A 89 -2.61 -8.37 -7.22
C ASP A 89 -2.85 -6.97 -6.68
N VAL A 90 -2.00 -6.53 -5.75
CA VAL A 90 -1.98 -5.16 -5.22
C VAL A 90 -1.60 -4.17 -6.32
N ALA A 91 -0.68 -4.53 -7.22
CA ALA A 91 -0.27 -3.70 -8.34
C ALA A 91 -1.37 -3.41 -9.38
N LEU A 92 -2.41 -4.26 -9.44
CA LEU A 92 -3.56 -4.09 -10.33
C LEU A 92 -4.67 -3.23 -9.69
N GLN A 93 -4.58 -2.98 -8.39
CA GLN A 93 -5.52 -2.13 -7.68
C GLN A 93 -5.25 -0.65 -7.99
N THR A 94 -6.31 0.14 -8.02
CA THR A 94 -6.27 1.54 -8.42
C THR A 94 -5.90 2.43 -7.23
N THR A 95 -5.61 3.71 -7.50
CA THR A 95 -5.28 4.69 -6.45
C THR A 95 -6.38 4.90 -5.40
N HIS A 96 -7.61 4.45 -5.70
CA HIS A 96 -8.71 4.56 -4.75
C HIS A 96 -8.66 3.46 -3.67
N ASP A 97 -7.99 2.35 -3.95
CA ASP A 97 -7.86 1.19 -3.07
C ASP A 97 -6.81 1.42 -1.99
N VAL A 98 -5.75 2.20 -2.30
CA VAL A 98 -4.74 2.60 -1.32
C VAL A 98 -5.34 3.42 -0.18
N ALA A 99 -6.33 4.28 -0.46
CA ALA A 99 -7.04 5.04 0.58
C ALA A 99 -7.88 4.16 1.54
N LEU A 100 -8.15 2.90 1.17
CA LEU A 100 -8.93 1.96 1.96
C LEU A 100 -8.03 1.01 2.77
N LEU A 101 -6.72 1.00 2.53
CA LEU A 101 -5.78 0.20 3.30
C LEU A 101 -5.80 0.64 4.76
N THR A 102 -5.89 -0.33 5.65
CA THR A 102 -5.68 -0.09 7.07
C THR A 102 -4.19 -0.05 7.38
N THR A 103 -3.82 0.51 8.53
CA THR A 103 -2.43 0.47 9.02
C THR A 103 -1.89 -0.97 9.13
N HIS A 104 -2.76 -1.98 9.32
CA HIS A 104 -2.32 -3.37 9.35
C HIS A 104 -1.96 -3.88 7.95
N ASP A 105 -2.69 -3.45 6.92
CA ASP A 105 -2.42 -3.81 5.53
C ASP A 105 -1.12 -3.16 5.04
N VAL A 106 -0.88 -1.90 5.43
CA VAL A 106 0.39 -1.21 5.15
C VAL A 106 1.58 -1.94 5.77
N ALA A 107 1.44 -2.46 7.00
CA ALA A 107 2.50 -3.24 7.64
C ALA A 107 2.81 -4.59 6.95
N LEU A 108 1.94 -5.05 6.06
CA LEU A 108 2.09 -6.29 5.30
C LEU A 108 2.61 -6.06 3.88
N LEU A 109 2.70 -4.80 3.43
CA LEU A 109 3.27 -4.48 2.13
C LEU A 109 4.72 -4.97 2.05
N THR A 110 5.04 -5.57 0.91
CA THR A 110 6.42 -5.91 0.57
C THR A 110 7.10 -4.73 -0.10
N THR A 111 8.43 -4.76 -0.15
CA THR A 111 9.22 -3.76 -0.90
C THR A 111 8.86 -3.70 -2.39
N HIS A 112 8.34 -4.79 -2.96
CA HIS A 112 7.85 -4.78 -4.33
C HIS A 112 6.55 -3.99 -4.48
N ASP A 113 5.67 -4.07 -3.48
CA ASP A 113 4.39 -3.35 -3.48
C ASP A 113 4.64 -1.85 -3.34
N VAL A 114 5.56 -1.47 -2.44
CA VAL A 114 5.97 -0.08 -2.28
C VAL A 114 6.57 0.49 -3.57
N ALA A 115 7.37 -0.30 -4.30
CA ALA A 115 7.92 0.14 -5.59
C ALA A 115 6.86 0.38 -6.69
N LEU A 116 5.64 -0.13 -6.51
CA LEU A 116 4.54 0.01 -7.45
C LEU A 116 3.55 1.11 -7.06
N LEU A 117 3.69 1.68 -5.85
CA LEU A 117 2.90 2.83 -5.43
C LEU A 117 3.15 4.02 -6.36
N THR A 118 2.08 4.68 -6.77
CA THR A 118 2.16 5.94 -7.51
C THR A 118 2.28 7.11 -6.55
N THR A 119 2.69 8.28 -7.06
CA THR A 119 2.70 9.54 -6.28
C THR A 119 1.35 9.91 -5.70
N HIS A 120 0.24 9.48 -6.32
CA HIS A 120 -1.10 9.71 -5.78
C HIS A 120 -1.39 8.78 -4.59
N ASP A 121 -0.83 7.57 -4.60
CA ASP A 121 -0.98 6.60 -3.52
C ASP A 121 -0.20 7.05 -2.29
N VAL A 122 1.02 7.52 -2.49
CA VAL A 122 1.83 8.08 -1.40
C VAL A 122 1.15 9.30 -0.76
N ALA A 123 0.49 10.15 -1.55
CA ALA A 123 -0.26 11.30 -1.03
C ALA A 123 -1.45 10.91 -0.13
N LEU A 124 -1.91 9.66 -0.19
CA LEU A 124 -3.04 9.15 0.58
C LEU A 124 -2.60 8.42 1.85
N LEU A 125 -1.31 8.10 2.00
CA LEU A 125 -0.78 7.47 3.20
C LEU A 125 -0.95 8.40 4.41
N THR A 126 -1.37 7.83 5.54
CA THR A 126 -1.44 8.55 6.80
C THR A 126 -0.07 8.53 7.51
N THR A 127 0.10 9.39 8.51
CA THR A 127 1.32 9.38 9.33
C THR A 127 1.58 8.06 10.05
N HIS A 128 0.53 7.27 10.31
CA HIS A 128 0.67 5.95 10.91
C HIS A 128 1.15 4.91 9.90
N ASP A 129 0.77 5.07 8.63
CA ASP A 129 1.20 4.22 7.53
C ASP A 129 2.69 4.47 7.22
N VAL A 130 3.09 5.74 7.17
CA VAL A 130 4.51 6.11 7.00
C VAL A 130 5.39 5.57 8.12
N ALA A 131 4.89 5.55 9.37
CA ALA A 131 5.61 4.99 10.52
C ALA A 131 5.90 3.48 10.40
N LEU A 132 5.19 2.77 9.52
CA LEU A 132 5.31 1.33 9.32
C LEU A 132 6.20 0.97 8.13
N LEU A 133 6.58 1.94 7.30
CA LEU A 133 7.51 1.72 6.20
C LEU A 133 8.88 1.30 6.72
N THR A 134 9.51 0.35 6.04
CA THR A 134 10.87 -0.06 6.35
C THR A 134 11.88 0.83 5.64
N THR A 135 13.16 0.74 6.04
CA THR A 135 14.25 1.46 5.37
C THR A 135 14.41 1.08 3.89
N HIS A 136 14.00 -0.13 3.50
CA HIS A 136 14.03 -0.54 2.10
C HIS A 136 12.88 0.07 1.30
N ASP A 137 11.74 0.32 1.96
CA ASP A 137 10.57 0.97 1.37
C ASP A 137 10.86 2.45 1.14
N VAL A 138 11.47 3.12 2.12
CA VAL A 138 11.90 4.52 1.99
C VAL A 138 12.92 4.70 0.87
N ALA A 139 13.83 3.74 0.67
CA ALA A 139 14.79 3.76 -0.44
C ALA A 139 14.15 3.74 -1.84
N LEU A 140 12.89 3.32 -1.93
CA LEU A 140 12.16 3.19 -3.20
C LEU A 140 11.27 4.41 -3.49
N LEU A 141 11.08 5.30 -2.51
CA LEU A 141 10.33 6.53 -2.71
C LEU A 141 11.04 7.44 -3.72
N THR A 142 10.27 8.05 -4.61
CA THR A 142 10.77 9.03 -5.55
C THR A 142 10.86 10.42 -4.91
N THR A 143 11.56 11.34 -5.55
CA THR A 143 11.62 12.75 -5.12
C THR A 143 10.26 13.43 -5.04
N HIS A 144 9.28 12.98 -5.84
CA HIS A 144 7.92 13.50 -5.78
C HIS A 144 7.15 12.95 -4.57
N ASP A 145 7.44 11.70 -4.19
CA ASP A 145 6.85 11.07 -3.01
C ASP A 145 7.36 11.73 -1.74
N VAL A 146 8.68 12.01 -1.67
CA VAL A 146 9.28 12.74 -0.54
C VAL A 146 8.70 14.16 -0.41
N ALA A 147 8.40 14.83 -1.53
CA ALA A 147 7.78 16.15 -1.52
C ALA A 147 6.37 16.18 -0.91
N LEU A 148 5.69 15.03 -0.83
CA LEU A 148 4.34 14.88 -0.30
C LEU A 148 4.32 14.52 1.19
N LEU A 149 5.47 14.12 1.76
CA LEU A 149 5.58 13.82 3.18
C LEU A 149 5.33 15.07 4.01
N THR A 150 4.58 14.92 5.09
CA THR A 150 4.35 15.98 6.07
C THR A 150 5.51 16.09 7.04
N THR A 151 5.58 17.19 7.80
CA THR A 151 6.59 17.35 8.85
C THR A 151 6.50 16.28 9.94
N HIS A 152 5.33 15.67 10.14
CA HIS A 152 5.17 14.56 11.09
C HIS A 152 5.73 13.26 10.53
N ASP A 153 5.63 13.06 9.22
CA ASP A 153 6.20 11.90 8.53
C ASP A 153 7.73 11.96 8.55
N VAL A 154 8.29 13.14 8.29
CA VAL A 154 9.74 13.36 8.37
C VAL A 154 10.26 13.11 9.79
N ALA A 155 9.49 13.46 10.83
CA ALA A 155 9.85 13.18 12.22
C ALA A 155 9.95 11.68 12.57
N LEU A 156 9.32 10.82 11.76
CA LEU A 156 9.29 9.37 11.96
C LEU A 156 10.41 8.65 11.20
N LEU A 157 11.08 9.33 10.27
CA LEU A 157 12.22 8.77 9.54
C LEU A 157 13.36 8.45 10.50
N THR A 158 13.97 7.29 10.31
CA THR A 158 15.16 6.89 11.05
C THR A 158 16.42 7.50 10.42
N THR A 159 17.53 7.45 11.15
CA THR A 159 18.84 7.90 10.62
C THR A 159 19.28 7.15 9.37
N HIS A 160 18.82 5.90 9.19
CA HIS A 160 19.11 5.13 7.98
C HIS A 160 18.26 5.60 6.80
N ASP A 161 17.01 6.02 7.05
CA ASP A 161 16.13 6.59 6.04
C ASP A 161 16.68 7.93 5.54
N VAL A 162 17.13 8.79 6.46
CA VAL A 162 17.76 10.06 6.11
C VAL A 162 19.04 9.85 5.29
N ALA A 163 19.81 8.79 5.56
CA ALA A 163 21.00 8.44 4.77
C ALA A 163 20.69 8.09 3.31
N LEU A 164 19.45 7.72 3.00
CA LEU A 164 19.01 7.31 1.67
C LEU A 164 18.41 8.47 0.86
N LEU A 165 18.11 9.59 1.51
CA LEU A 165 17.61 10.79 0.83
C LEU A 165 18.66 11.33 -0.15
N THR A 166 18.19 11.71 -1.34
CA THR A 166 19.02 12.36 -2.34
C THR A 166 19.15 13.86 -2.06
N THR A 167 20.09 14.52 -2.73
CA THR A 167 20.23 15.98 -2.65
C THR A 167 18.99 16.74 -3.10
N HIS A 168 18.15 16.14 -3.96
CA HIS A 168 16.89 16.74 -4.39
C HIS A 168 15.82 16.61 -3.30
N ASP A 169 15.82 15.50 -2.56
CA ASP A 169 14.93 15.28 -1.42
C ASP A 169 15.24 16.26 -0.29
N VAL A 170 16.53 16.45 0.01
CA VAL A 170 16.97 17.43 1.01
C VAL A 170 16.58 18.86 0.61
N ALA A 171 16.57 19.19 -0.69
CA ALA A 171 16.12 20.50 -1.18
C ALA A 171 14.62 20.78 -0.93
N LEU A 172 13.82 19.73 -0.72
CA LEU A 172 12.38 19.81 -0.51
C LEU A 172 12.01 19.88 0.97
N LEU A 173 12.94 19.56 1.88
CA LEU A 173 12.72 19.68 3.32
C LEU A 173 12.42 21.13 3.71
N THR A 174 11.41 21.31 4.55
CA THR A 174 11.06 22.61 5.11
C THR A 174 11.95 22.95 6.30
N THR A 175 11.93 24.21 6.72
CA THR A 175 12.64 24.65 7.95
C THR A 175 12.18 23.91 9.21
N HIS A 176 10.94 23.40 9.22
CA HIS A 176 10.43 22.60 10.34
C HIS A 176 10.99 21.18 10.31
N ASP A 177 11.17 20.61 9.12
CA ASP A 177 11.80 19.30 8.93
C ASP A 177 13.25 19.33 9.37
N VAL A 178 13.99 20.38 8.97
CA VAL A 178 15.38 20.57 9.40
C VAL A 178 15.49 20.71 10.93
N ALA A 179 14.50 21.30 11.59
CA ALA A 179 14.47 21.41 13.06
C ALA A 179 14.32 20.05 13.77
N LEU A 180 13.83 19.03 13.07
CA LEU A 180 13.60 17.68 13.59
C LEU A 180 14.78 16.74 13.36
N LEU A 181 15.72 17.10 12.48
CA LEU A 181 16.92 16.31 12.24
C LEU A 181 17.76 16.18 13.52
N THR A 182 18.20 14.96 13.80
CA THR A 182 19.12 14.68 14.90
C THR A 182 20.56 15.03 14.51
N THR A 183 21.46 15.10 15.49
CA THR A 183 22.90 15.30 15.24
C THR A 183 23.50 14.20 14.36
N HIS A 184 22.94 12.99 14.37
CA HIS A 184 23.39 11.89 13.52
C HIS A 184 22.91 12.05 12.08
N ASP A 185 21.70 12.57 11.88
CA ASP A 185 21.16 12.89 10.56
C ASP A 185 21.98 14.01 9.90
N VAL A 186 22.32 15.05 10.66
CA VAL A 186 23.16 16.15 10.18
C VAL A 186 24.56 15.66 9.78
N ALA A 187 25.11 14.65 10.47
CA ALA A 187 26.41 14.06 10.12
C ALA A 187 26.41 13.33 8.76
N LEU A 188 25.24 12.99 8.23
CA LEU A 188 25.09 12.30 6.94
C LEU A 188 24.89 13.26 5.77
N LEU A 189 24.59 14.54 6.04
CA LEU A 189 24.42 15.55 5.01
C LEU A 189 25.73 15.80 4.24
N THR A 190 25.64 15.84 2.93
CA THR A 190 26.78 16.14 2.05
C THR A 190 27.01 17.64 1.92
N THR A 191 28.16 18.03 1.37
CA THR A 191 28.45 19.44 1.07
C THR A 191 27.48 20.07 0.07
N HIS A 192 26.82 19.25 -0.77
CA HIS A 192 25.79 19.72 -1.69
C HIS A 192 24.48 20.00 -0.95
N ASP A 193 24.13 19.15 0.02
CA ASP A 193 22.95 19.33 0.88
C ASP A 193 23.07 20.59 1.73
N VAL A 194 24.25 20.81 2.33
CA VAL A 194 24.55 22.01 3.11
C VAL A 194 24.42 23.29 2.28
N ALA A 195 24.73 23.25 0.98
CA ALA A 195 24.59 24.40 0.10
C ALA A 195 23.13 24.76 -0.20
N LEU A 196 22.19 23.85 0.05
CA LEU A 196 20.76 24.06 -0.13
C LEU A 196 20.07 24.59 1.14
N LEU A 197 20.70 24.43 2.31
CA LEU A 197 20.18 24.95 3.57
C LEU A 197 20.08 26.48 3.56
N THR A 198 18.95 26.99 4.04
CA THR A 198 18.73 28.44 4.18
C THR A 198 19.39 28.99 5.44
N THR A 199 19.45 30.32 5.56
CA THR A 199 19.94 30.96 6.80
C THR A 199 19.08 30.64 8.03
N HIS A 200 17.80 30.30 7.84
CA HIS A 200 16.93 29.90 8.95
C HIS A 200 17.25 28.48 9.41
N ASP A 201 17.52 27.57 8.46
CA ASP A 201 17.94 26.19 8.75
C ASP A 201 19.23 26.16 9.54
N VAL A 202 20.24 26.91 9.09
CA VAL A 202 21.54 27.02 9.77
C VAL A 202 21.40 27.60 11.19
N ALA A 203 20.40 28.44 11.44
CA ALA A 203 20.15 29.00 12.78
C ALA A 203 19.53 27.99 13.76
N LEU A 204 18.94 26.90 13.26
CA LEU A 204 18.38 25.81 14.05
C LEU A 204 19.42 24.75 14.43
N LEU A 205 20.52 24.66 13.67
CA LEU A 205 21.62 23.75 13.93
C LEU A 205 22.41 24.14 15.19
N THR A 206 22.85 23.14 15.94
CA THR A 206 23.73 23.37 17.10
C THR A 206 25.16 23.67 16.66
N THR A 207 25.98 24.17 17.59
CA THR A 207 27.42 24.35 17.33
C THR A 207 28.14 23.03 17.02
N HIS A 208 27.60 21.90 17.48
CA HIS A 208 28.16 20.58 17.17
C HIS A 208 27.81 20.16 15.74
N ASP A 209 26.57 20.38 15.32
CA ASP A 209 26.09 20.10 13.97
C ASP A 209 26.91 20.87 12.91
N VAL A 210 27.11 22.17 13.14
CA VAL A 210 27.94 23.01 12.27
C VAL A 210 29.38 22.49 12.19
N ALA A 211 29.92 21.91 13.26
CA ALA A 211 31.26 21.32 13.26
C ALA A 211 31.33 20.02 12.43
N LEU A 212 30.24 19.24 12.38
CA LEU A 212 30.15 18.02 11.58
C LEU A 212 30.08 18.34 10.08
N LEU A 213 29.40 19.43 9.69
CA LEU A 213 29.23 19.83 8.29
C LEU A 213 30.49 20.40 7.61
N ILE A 214 31.52 20.75 8.40
CA ILE A 214 32.77 21.36 7.90
C ILE A 214 33.97 20.41 7.91
N CYS A 215 33.79 19.16 8.35
CA CYS A 215 34.83 18.12 8.41
C CYS A 215 34.72 17.16 7.23
#